data_AF-A0A7Y3T4B1-F1
#
_entry.id   AF-A0A7Y3T4B1-F1
#
_cell.length_a   1.000
_cell.length_b   1.000
_cell.length_c   1.000
_cell.angle_alpha   90.00
_cell.angle_beta   90.00
_cell.angle_gamma   90.00
#
_symmetry.space_group_name_H-M   'P 1'
#
loop_
_entity.id
_entity.type
_entity.pdbx_description
1 polymer ?
#
loop_
_entity_poly.entity_id
_entity_poly.type
_entity_poly.pdbx_seq_one_letter_code
_entity_poly.pdbx_strand_id
1 'polypeptide(L)'
;MTPEKKEHFRVEAVRLKAEGITNKEISIRLGISKSFVAWLFNPEKHEIALERSRIRQRERAKLIKSLDPLPMDDETRRRRAEIEALIDAIPQDTRSKTARLAGDPLPGRSALDQRRAAAQKPRKDNIIEFRRAS
;
A
#
# COMPACT_ATOMS: atom_id res chain seq x y z
N MET A 1 14.94 15.46 3.17
CA MET A 1 15.65 16.69 3.60
C MET A 1 15.93 17.53 2.38
N THR A 2 15.47 18.78 2.38
CA THR A 2 15.63 19.69 1.23
C THR A 2 17.09 20.13 1.07
N PRO A 3 17.52 20.50 -0.16
CA PRO A 3 18.88 21.01 -0.41
C PRO A 3 19.21 22.23 0.45
N GLU A 4 18.26 23.16 0.59
CA GLU A 4 18.38 24.39 1.40
C GLU A 4 18.69 24.09 2.87
N LYS A 5 18.00 23.11 3.47
CA LYS A 5 18.26 22.69 4.85
C LYS A 5 19.65 22.07 5.02
N LYS A 6 20.14 21.34 4.01
CA LYS A 6 21.51 20.78 4.05
C LYS A 6 22.55 21.88 4.05
N GLU A 7 22.37 22.91 3.23
CA GLU A 7 23.31 24.02 3.15
C GLU A 7 23.31 24.84 4.44
N HIS A 8 22.14 25.10 5.02
CA HIS A 8 22.02 25.72 6.35
C HIS A 8 22.84 24.95 7.41
N PHE A 9 22.65 23.63 7.51
CA PHE A 9 23.41 22.82 8.46
C PHE A 9 24.91 22.79 8.17
N ARG A 10 25.30 22.87 6.89
CA ARG A 10 26.72 22.91 6.51
C ARG A 10 27.38 24.20 7.00
N VAL A 11 26.77 25.36 6.73
CA VAL A 11 27.28 26.67 7.16
C VAL A 11 27.39 26.73 8.68
N GLU A 12 26.33 26.34 9.39
CA GLU A 12 26.33 26.30 10.86
C GLU A 12 27.36 25.30 11.42
N ALA A 13 27.49 24.11 10.83
CA ALA A 13 28.50 23.13 11.26
C ALA A 13 29.93 23.65 11.05
N VAL A 14 30.21 24.36 9.96
CA VAL A 14 31.51 25.00 9.72
C VAL A 14 31.79 26.09 10.75
N ARG A 15 30.80 26.94 11.07
CA ARG A 15 30.96 27.97 12.12
C ARG A 15 31.29 27.34 13.48
N LEU A 16 30.49 26.36 13.91
CA LEU A 16 30.71 25.65 15.18
C LEU A 16 32.05 24.93 15.20
N LYS A 17 32.52 24.42 14.05
CA LYS A 17 33.83 23.77 13.96
C LYS A 17 34.98 24.76 14.10
N ALA A 18 34.84 25.96 13.53
CA ALA A 18 35.80 27.05 13.70
C ALA A 18 35.87 27.54 15.16
N GLU A 19 34.76 27.47 15.90
CA GLU A 19 34.69 27.71 17.36
C GLU A 19 35.36 26.59 18.19
N GLY A 20 35.92 25.56 17.56
CA GLY A 20 36.60 24.45 18.24
C GLY A 20 35.66 23.35 18.77
N ILE A 21 34.37 23.41 18.43
CA ILE A 21 33.38 22.47 18.95
C ILE A 21 33.56 21.09 18.33
N THR A 22 33.39 20.05 19.16
CA THR A 22 33.52 18.66 18.71
C THR A 22 32.36 18.23 17.83
N ASN A 23 32.57 17.27 16.92
CA ASN A 23 31.50 16.76 16.06
C ASN A 23 30.33 16.14 16.86
N LYS A 24 30.60 15.69 18.10
CA LYS A 24 29.57 15.16 19.02
C LYS A 24 28.66 16.30 19.49
N GLU A 25 29.21 17.42 19.93
CA GLU A 25 28.42 18.57 20.36
C GLU A 25 27.70 19.26 19.18
N ILE A 26 28.33 19.32 18.01
CA ILE A 26 27.66 19.82 16.79
C ILE A 26 26.41 18.98 16.49
N SER A 27 26.50 17.65 16.63
CA SER A 27 25.36 16.76 16.40
C SER A 27 24.20 17.02 17.37
N ILE A 28 24.52 17.28 18.64
CA ILE A 28 23.53 17.60 19.69
C ILE A 28 22.91 18.98 19.44
N ARG A 29 23.72 20.01 19.17
CA ARG A 29 23.23 21.39 18.95
C ARG A 29 22.35 21.52 17.71
N LEU A 30 22.71 20.82 16.63
CA LEU A 30 21.98 20.88 15.36
C LEU A 30 20.86 19.83 15.25
N GLY A 31 20.71 18.94 16.24
CA GLY A 31 19.67 17.90 16.22
C GLY A 31 19.83 16.88 15.09
N ILE A 32 21.06 16.60 14.67
CA ILE A 32 21.39 15.72 13.54
C ILE A 32 22.30 14.58 13.99
N SER A 33 22.37 13.50 13.21
CA SER A 33 23.25 12.37 13.55
C SER A 33 24.73 12.72 13.38
N LYS A 34 25.60 12.11 14.19
CA LYS A 34 27.05 12.29 14.11
C LYS A 34 27.62 11.91 12.72
N SER A 35 27.05 10.88 12.09
CA SER A 35 27.41 10.46 10.74
C SER A 35 27.06 11.54 9.72
N PHE A 36 25.91 12.19 9.89
CA PHE A 36 25.48 13.28 9.03
C PHE A 36 26.41 14.49 9.16
N VAL A 37 26.83 14.85 10.37
CA VAL A 37 27.86 15.89 10.60
C VAL A 37 29.15 15.56 9.84
N ALA A 38 29.61 14.30 9.88
CA ALA A 38 30.82 13.89 9.14
C ALA A 38 30.69 14.04 7.62
N TRP A 39 29.49 13.81 7.08
CA TRP A 39 29.18 13.99 5.66
C TRP A 39 29.10 15.46 5.25
N LEU A 40 28.65 16.37 6.12
CA LEU A 40 28.64 17.81 5.85
C LEU A 40 30.04 18.37 5.57
N PHE A 41 31.06 17.82 6.24
CA PHE A 41 32.46 18.21 6.03
C PHE A 41 33.15 17.47 4.89
N ASN A 42 32.63 16.33 4.44
CA ASN A 42 33.22 15.51 3.38
C ASN A 42 32.14 15.08 2.37
N PRO A 43 31.63 16.01 1.55
CA PRO A 43 30.54 15.73 0.61
C PRO A 43 30.92 14.65 -0.41
N GLU A 44 32.16 14.66 -0.91
CA GLU A 44 32.66 13.67 -1.89
C GLU A 44 32.58 12.23 -1.34
N LYS A 45 33.01 12.02 -0.09
CA LYS A 45 32.96 10.70 0.55
C LYS A 45 31.51 10.22 0.72
N HIS A 46 30.60 11.13 0.99
CA HIS A 46 29.18 10.83 1.09
C HIS A 46 28.59 10.44 -0.28
N GLU A 47 28.94 11.15 -1.35
CA GLU A 47 28.51 10.79 -2.72
C GLU A 47 29.04 9.41 -3.15
N ILE A 48 30.31 9.12 -2.89
CA ILE A 48 30.91 7.80 -3.16
C ILE A 48 30.16 6.69 -2.40
N ALA A 49 29.80 6.94 -1.13
CA ALA A 49 29.05 5.98 -0.33
C ALA A 49 27.62 5.74 -0.87
N LEU A 50 26.96 6.81 -1.32
CA LEU A 50 25.65 6.72 -1.96
C LEU A 50 25.73 5.92 -3.27
N GLU A 51 26.75 6.16 -4.09
CA GLU A 51 26.91 5.44 -5.36
C GLU A 51 27.18 3.95 -5.13
N ARG A 52 28.04 3.61 -4.17
CA ARG A 52 28.23 2.20 -3.73
C ARG A 52 26.93 1.56 -3.24
N SER A 53 26.08 2.31 -2.55
CA SER A 53 24.77 1.80 -2.11
C SER A 53 23.84 1.54 -3.29
N ARG A 54 23.80 2.44 -4.28
CA ARG A 54 23.00 2.29 -5.51
C ARG A 54 23.44 1.09 -6.32
N ILE A 55 24.75 0.91 -6.49
CA ILE A 55 25.33 -0.25 -7.19
C ILE A 55 24.91 -1.55 -6.51
N ARG A 56 25.10 -1.67 -5.19
CA ARG A 56 24.69 -2.86 -4.43
C ARG A 56 23.20 -3.15 -4.52
N GLN A 57 22.35 -2.13 -4.50
CA GLN A 57 20.91 -2.32 -4.68
C GLN A 57 20.58 -2.84 -6.08
N ARG A 58 21.21 -2.29 -7.13
CA ARG A 58 21.04 -2.76 -8.51
C ARG A 58 21.51 -4.19 -8.66
N GLU A 59 22.66 -4.54 -8.10
CA GLU A 59 23.21 -5.91 -8.12
C GLU A 59 22.29 -6.88 -7.38
N ARG A 60 21.79 -6.52 -6.19
CA ARG A 60 20.84 -7.34 -5.45
C ARG A 60 19.53 -7.54 -6.23
N ALA A 61 19.02 -6.50 -6.88
CA ALA A 61 17.82 -6.60 -7.71
C ALA A 61 18.03 -7.49 -8.93
N LYS A 62 19.22 -7.45 -9.56
CA LYS A 62 19.60 -8.37 -10.63
C LYS A 62 19.66 -9.82 -10.13
N LEU A 63 20.30 -10.05 -8.98
CA LEU A 63 20.40 -11.36 -8.35
C LEU A 63 19.03 -11.95 -8.01
N ILE A 64 18.12 -11.15 -7.45
CA ILE A 64 16.75 -11.59 -7.15
C ILE A 64 15.99 -11.97 -8.42
N LYS A 65 16.20 -11.24 -9.52
CA LYS A 65 15.56 -11.54 -10.82
C LYS A 65 16.18 -12.75 -11.53
N SER A 66 17.46 -13.02 -11.30
CA SER A 66 18.19 -14.13 -11.91
C SER A 66 18.16 -15.40 -11.09
N LEU A 67 17.84 -15.32 -9.79
CA LEU A 67 17.48 -16.51 -9.03
C LEU A 67 16.20 -17.07 -9.65
N ASP A 68 16.27 -18.30 -10.16
CA ASP A 68 15.06 -19.06 -10.43
C ASP A 68 14.19 -19.01 -9.16
N PRO A 69 12.89 -18.69 -9.29
CA PRO A 69 12.01 -18.75 -8.15
C PRO A 69 12.17 -20.14 -7.55
N LEU A 70 12.49 -20.21 -6.26
CA LEU A 70 12.56 -21.47 -5.53
C LEU A 70 11.30 -22.28 -5.88
N PRO A 71 11.44 -23.58 -6.18
CA PRO A 71 10.31 -24.41 -6.54
C PRO A 71 9.26 -24.26 -5.44
N MET A 72 8.09 -23.74 -5.82
CA MET A 72 6.99 -23.51 -4.90
C MET A 72 6.46 -24.87 -4.47
N ASP A 73 6.50 -25.13 -3.16
CA ASP A 73 5.97 -26.36 -2.58
C ASP A 73 4.53 -26.63 -3.02
N ASP A 74 4.18 -27.91 -3.17
CA ASP A 74 2.89 -28.32 -3.72
C ASP A 74 1.72 -27.85 -2.85
N GLU A 75 1.90 -27.78 -1.53
CA GLU A 75 0.88 -27.24 -0.62
C GLU A 75 0.64 -25.75 -0.89
N THR A 76 1.71 -24.98 -1.13
CA THR A 76 1.60 -23.55 -1.44
C THR A 76 0.92 -23.32 -2.78
N ARG A 77 1.18 -24.19 -3.77
CA ARG A 77 0.51 -24.15 -5.08
C ARG A 77 -0.99 -24.43 -4.96
N ARG A 78 -1.39 -25.42 -4.16
CA ARG A 78 -2.80 -25.73 -3.88
C ARG A 78 -3.52 -24.57 -3.21
N ARG A 79 -2.94 -24.00 -2.15
CA ARG A 79 -3.52 -22.84 -1.44
C ARG A 79 -3.70 -21.63 -2.35
N ARG A 80 -2.76 -21.38 -3.28
CA ARG A 80 -2.92 -20.31 -4.29
C ARG A 80 -4.09 -20.57 -5.22
N ALA A 81 -4.22 -21.79 -5.74
CA ALA A 81 -5.32 -22.17 -6.62
C ALA A 81 -6.67 -22.05 -5.89
N GLU A 82 -6.74 -22.43 -4.61
CA GLU A 82 -7.94 -22.25 -3.78
C GLU A 82 -8.30 -20.77 -3.61
N ILE A 83 -7.33 -19.91 -3.31
CA ILE A 83 -7.55 -18.46 -3.17
C ILE A 83 -8.00 -17.85 -4.50
N GLU A 84 -7.41 -18.25 -5.61
CA GLU A 84 -7.78 -17.79 -6.95
C GLU A 84 -9.22 -18.18 -7.29
N ALA A 85 -9.59 -19.43 -7.04
CA ALA A 85 -10.97 -19.90 -7.22
C ALA A 85 -11.96 -19.14 -6.32
N LEU A 86 -11.57 -18.80 -5.08
CA LEU A 86 -12.41 -17.98 -4.20
C LEU A 86 -12.57 -16.54 -4.70
N ILE A 87 -11.53 -15.96 -5.31
CA ILE A 87 -11.59 -14.62 -5.92
C ILE A 87 -12.50 -14.65 -7.14
N ASP A 88 -12.38 -15.65 -8.00
CA ASP A 88 -13.20 -15.82 -9.20
C ASP A 88 -14.68 -16.04 -8.87
N ALA A 89 -14.98 -16.65 -7.71
CA ALA A 89 -16.34 -16.82 -7.22
C ALA A 89 -17.00 -15.50 -6.75
N ILE A 90 -16.23 -14.42 -6.53
CA ILE A 90 -16.80 -13.13 -6.15
C ILE A 90 -17.43 -12.49 -7.40
N PRO A 91 -18.75 -12.26 -7.41
CA PRO A 91 -19.41 -11.67 -8.57
C PRO A 91 -18.87 -10.25 -8.83
N GLN A 92 -18.64 -9.96 -10.10
CA GLN A 92 -18.10 -8.67 -10.51
C GLN A 92 -19.06 -7.53 -10.12
N ASP A 93 -18.51 -6.51 -9.46
CA ASP A 93 -19.29 -5.34 -9.04
C ASP A 93 -19.69 -4.50 -10.25
N THR A 94 -20.99 -4.52 -10.56
CA THR A 94 -21.58 -3.80 -11.70
C THR A 94 -21.94 -2.35 -11.38
N ARG A 95 -21.66 -1.85 -10.16
CA ARG A 95 -21.94 -0.46 -9.78
C ARG A 95 -21.07 0.52 -10.57
N SER A 96 -21.65 1.68 -10.90
CA SER A 96 -20.91 2.80 -11.47
C SER A 96 -19.83 3.29 -10.50
N LYS A 97 -18.81 3.99 -11.03
CA LYS A 97 -17.71 4.53 -10.21
C LYS A 97 -18.20 5.50 -9.14
N THR A 98 -19.21 6.32 -9.48
CA THR A 98 -19.85 7.26 -8.55
C THR A 98 -20.62 6.54 -7.45
N ALA A 99 -21.39 5.50 -7.79
CA ALA A 99 -22.15 4.72 -6.81
C ALA A 99 -21.25 3.98 -5.81
N ARG A 100 -20.09 3.47 -6.27
CA ARG A 100 -19.09 2.87 -5.37
C ARG A 100 -18.50 3.89 -4.40
N LEU A 101 -18.22 5.11 -4.86
CA LEU A 101 -17.67 6.18 -4.03
C LEU A 101 -18.68 6.66 -2.98
N ALA A 102 -19.96 6.76 -3.36
CA ALA A 102 -21.04 7.16 -2.47
C ALA A 102 -21.46 6.08 -1.45
N GLY A 103 -20.92 4.86 -1.57
CA GLY A 103 -21.25 3.75 -0.67
C GLY A 103 -22.62 3.12 -0.96
N ASP A 104 -23.16 3.31 -2.17
CA ASP A 104 -24.45 2.73 -2.55
C ASP A 104 -24.42 1.22 -2.44
N PRO A 105 -25.45 0.54 -1.92
CA PRO A 105 -25.46 -0.91 -1.80
C PRO A 105 -25.35 -1.60 -3.17
N LEU A 106 -24.80 -2.83 -3.18
CA LEU A 106 -24.80 -3.66 -4.39
C LEU A 106 -26.23 -3.84 -4.94
N PRO A 107 -26.42 -3.88 -6.27
CA PRO A 107 -27.71 -4.17 -6.88
C PRO A 107 -28.33 -5.45 -6.31
N GLY A 108 -29.62 -5.43 -5.98
CA GLY A 108 -30.31 -6.55 -5.34
C GLY A 108 -30.10 -6.65 -3.82
N ARG A 109 -29.18 -5.87 -3.24
CA ARG A 109 -29.01 -5.72 -1.78
C ARG A 109 -29.55 -4.39 -1.26
N SER A 110 -30.01 -3.50 -2.13
CA SER A 110 -30.65 -2.25 -1.70
C SER A 110 -32.02 -2.54 -1.07
N ALA A 111 -32.42 -1.70 -0.09
CA ALA A 111 -33.74 -1.82 0.53
C ALA A 111 -34.89 -1.66 -0.48
N LEU A 112 -34.65 -0.90 -1.55
CA LEU A 112 -35.63 -0.66 -2.61
C LEU A 112 -35.78 -1.90 -3.51
N ASP A 113 -34.68 -2.58 -3.84
CA ASP A 113 -34.72 -3.84 -4.61
C ASP A 113 -35.38 -4.96 -3.80
N GLN A 114 -35.08 -5.06 -2.51
CA GLN A 114 -35.73 -6.03 -1.61
C GLN A 114 -37.23 -5.79 -1.51
N ARG A 115 -37.66 -4.52 -1.46
CA ARG A 115 -39.10 -4.15 -1.48
C ARG A 115 -39.77 -4.52 -2.80
N ARG A 116 -39.11 -4.29 -3.94
CA ARG A 116 -39.62 -4.68 -5.26
C ARG A 116 -39.74 -6.20 -5.40
N ALA A 117 -38.73 -6.95 -4.94
CA ALA A 117 -38.75 -8.41 -4.92
C ALA A 117 -39.84 -8.99 -3.99
N ALA A 118 -40.07 -8.36 -2.83
CA ALA A 118 -41.14 -8.74 -1.91
C ALA A 118 -42.54 -8.46 -2.48
N ALA A 119 -42.71 -7.37 -3.24
CA ALA A 119 -43.97 -7.01 -3.88
C ALA A 119 -44.35 -7.91 -5.07
N GLN A 120 -43.37 -8.57 -5.71
CA GLN A 120 -43.60 -9.47 -6.85
C GLN A 120 -43.87 -10.93 -6.48
N LYS A 121 -43.78 -11.33 -5.19
CA LYS A 121 -44.21 -12.67 -4.79
C LYS A 121 -45.73 -12.77 -4.95
N PRO A 122 -46.26 -13.70 -5.78
CA PRO A 122 -47.70 -13.88 -5.88
C PRO A 122 -48.24 -14.28 -4.50
N ARG A 123 -49.22 -13.53 -4.00
CA ARG A 123 -49.98 -13.91 -2.81
C ARG A 123 -50.62 -15.27 -3.10
N LYS A 124 -50.16 -16.33 -2.43
CA LYS A 124 -50.68 -17.70 -2.56
C LYS A 124 -52.04 -17.89 -1.88
N ASP A 125 -52.66 -16.82 -1.39
CA ASP A 125 -53.91 -16.86 -0.65
C ASP A 125 -54.97 -16.10 -1.46
N ASN A 126 -55.58 -16.78 -2.43
CA ASN A 126 -56.94 -16.54 -2.95
C ASN A 126 -57.24 -17.53 -4.08
N ILE A 127 -57.27 -18.83 -3.76
CA ILE A 127 -58.07 -19.79 -4.53
C ILE A 127 -59.34 -19.98 -3.72
N ILE A 128 -60.37 -19.18 -4.01
CA ILE A 128 -61.72 -19.46 -3.53
C ILE A 128 -62.23 -20.61 -4.39
N GLU A 129 -62.17 -21.84 -3.85
CA GLU A 129 -62.83 -22.99 -4.44
C GLU A 129 -64.35 -22.76 -4.42
N PHE A 130 -64.90 -22.27 -5.53
CA PHE A 130 -66.34 -22.32 -5.78
C PHE A 130 -66.74 -23.78 -6.03
N ARG A 131 -67.03 -24.50 -4.93
CA ARG A 131 -67.77 -25.76 -4.96
C ARG A 131 -69.19 -25.45 -5.46
N ARG A 132 -69.43 -25.64 -6.76
CA ARG A 132 -70.80 -25.77 -7.29
C ARG A 132 -71.38 -27.08 -6.77
N ALA A 133 -72.33 -26.97 -5.84
CA ALA A 133 -73.20 -28.06 -5.46
C ALA A 133 -74.40 -28.08 -6.41
N SER A 134 -74.63 -29.27 -6.98
CA SER A 134 -75.88 -29.84 -7.51
C SER A 134 -76.55 -29.16 -8.72
#